data_AF-A0A832SLB0-F1
#
_entry.id   AF-A0A832SLB0-F1
#
_cell.length_a   1.000
_cell.length_b   1.000
_cell.length_c   1.000
_cell.angle_alpha   90.00
_cell.angle_beta   90.00
_cell.angle_gamma   90.00
#
_symmetry.space_group_name_H-M   'P 1'
#
loop_
_entity.id
_entity.type
_entity.pdbx_description
1 polymer ?
#
loop_
_entity_poly.entity_id
_entity_poly.type
_entity_poly.pdbx_seq_one_letter_code
_entity_poly.pdbx_strand_id
1 'polypeptide(L)'
;MDANLQPGAISGRQPYIPATIERKSTWFFEKNKPVFILDDTEGTSWVMKSYTDFVDKSLKYESLETLDKKLKLPLGWSYRVRVLEQDLILRPFKGIARIVQDELQNTYDALDEGTCNYQP
;
A
#
# COMPACT_ATOMS: atom_id res chain seq x y z
N MET A 1 15.75 -7.88 -27.15
CA MET A 1 14.28 -7.99 -27.13
C MET A 1 13.85 -7.50 -25.76
N ASP A 2 13.50 -6.23 -25.69
CA ASP A 2 13.39 -5.49 -24.44
C ASP A 2 12.04 -5.81 -23.77
N ALA A 3 12.09 -6.43 -22.60
CA ALA A 3 10.92 -6.67 -21.78
C ALA A 3 10.52 -5.34 -21.11
N ASN A 4 9.58 -4.64 -21.74
CA ASN A 4 8.93 -3.47 -21.20
C ASN A 4 7.92 -3.94 -20.13
N LEU A 5 8.40 -4.13 -18.90
CA LEU A 5 7.58 -4.48 -17.74
C LEU A 5 6.82 -3.23 -17.27
N GLN A 6 5.49 -3.28 -17.29
CA GLN A 6 4.64 -2.29 -16.63
C GLN A 6 4.99 -2.21 -15.13
N PRO A 7 5.21 -1.00 -14.57
CA PRO A 7 5.47 -0.82 -13.15
C PRO A 7 4.15 -0.98 -12.37
N GLY A 8 3.77 -2.21 -12.04
CA GLY A 8 2.56 -2.47 -11.26
C GLY A 8 2.29 -3.91 -10.87
N ALA A 9 2.81 -4.89 -11.61
CA ALA A 9 2.61 -6.30 -11.29
C ALA A 9 3.94 -6.98 -10.97
N ILE A 10 4.29 -7.05 -9.68
CA ILE A 10 5.40 -7.88 -9.20
C ILE A 10 4.87 -9.30 -8.98
N SER A 11 4.53 -10.01 -10.06
CA SER A 11 4.07 -11.40 -9.98
C SER A 11 5.23 -12.30 -9.52
N GLY A 12 5.11 -12.91 -8.33
CA GLY A 12 6.04 -13.93 -7.82
C GLY A 12 6.83 -13.57 -6.55
N ARG A 13 6.62 -12.38 -5.95
CA ARG A 13 7.24 -12.04 -4.66
C ARG A 13 6.39 -12.61 -3.50
N GLN A 14 7.05 -13.11 -2.46
CA GLN A 14 6.35 -13.46 -1.22
C GLN A 14 5.67 -12.21 -0.64
N PRO A 15 4.42 -12.34 -0.13
CA PRO A 15 3.69 -11.22 0.44
C PRO A 15 4.41 -10.67 1.67
N TYR A 16 4.16 -9.40 1.99
CA TYR A 16 4.73 -8.70 3.14
C TYR A 16 6.26 -8.54 3.12
N ILE A 17 6.89 -8.66 1.94
CA ILE A 17 8.32 -8.33 1.76
C ILE A 17 8.45 -6.97 1.07
N PRO A 18 8.92 -5.92 1.78
CA PRO A 18 9.17 -4.61 1.21
C PRO A 18 10.08 -4.66 -0.03
N ALA A 19 9.73 -3.87 -1.04
CA ALA A 19 10.46 -3.68 -2.29
C ALA A 19 10.69 -2.19 -2.53
N THR A 20 11.73 -1.83 -3.27
CA THR A 20 11.94 -0.47 -3.78
C THR A 20 11.61 -0.40 -5.26
N ILE A 21 10.92 0.66 -5.67
CA ILE A 21 10.64 0.95 -7.08
C ILE A 21 11.08 2.38 -7.41
N GLU A 22 11.54 2.59 -8.64
CA GLU A 22 11.69 3.93 -9.19
C GLU A 22 10.31 4.51 -9.51
N ARG A 23 10.08 5.74 -9.06
CA ARG A 23 8.84 6.47 -9.35
C ARG A 23 9.08 7.96 -9.42
N LYS A 24 8.33 8.63 -10.31
CA LYS A 24 8.26 10.10 -10.41
C LYS A 24 6.88 10.66 -10.05
N SER A 25 5.87 9.81 -10.02
CA SER A 25 4.47 10.16 -9.73
C SER A 25 4.24 10.48 -8.26
N THR A 26 3.41 11.49 -8.01
CA THR A 26 2.83 11.79 -6.70
C THR A 26 1.41 11.22 -6.63
N TRP A 27 1.05 10.61 -5.51
CA TRP A 27 -0.31 10.17 -5.20
C TRP A 27 -0.97 11.14 -4.23
N PHE A 28 -2.28 11.31 -4.41
CA PHE A 28 -3.11 12.19 -3.60
C PHE A 28 -4.29 11.38 -3.08
N PHE A 29 -4.49 11.41 -1.77
CA PHE A 29 -5.66 10.85 -1.09
C PHE A 29 -6.38 12.02 -0.43
N GLU A 30 -7.67 12.16 -0.73
CA GLU A 30 -8.46 13.30 -0.30
C GLU A 30 -8.81 13.23 1.19
N LYS A 31 -8.79 14.39 1.85
CA LYS A 31 -9.35 14.59 3.18
C LYS A 31 -10.78 14.03 3.26
N ASN A 32 -11.16 13.54 4.44
CA ASN A 32 -12.46 12.95 4.77
C ASN A 32 -12.77 11.65 3.99
N LYS A 33 -11.77 11.04 3.33
CA LYS A 33 -11.89 9.71 2.74
C LYS A 33 -11.14 8.68 3.60
N PRO A 34 -11.60 7.42 3.61
CA PRO A 34 -10.86 6.36 4.27
C PRO A 34 -9.59 6.02 3.48
N VAL A 35 -8.52 5.76 4.21
CA VAL A 35 -7.33 5.04 3.75
C VAL A 35 -7.18 3.75 4.54
N PHE A 36 -6.52 2.79 3.91
CA PHE A 36 -6.31 1.45 4.43
C PHE A 36 -4.82 1.27 4.67
N ILE A 37 -4.44 0.95 5.90
CA ILE A 37 -3.06 1.02 6.36
C ILE A 37 -2.65 -0.33 6.94
N LEU A 38 -1.46 -0.80 6.55
CA LEU A 38 -0.73 -1.83 7.28
C LEU A 38 0.31 -1.15 8.18
N ASP A 39 0.44 -1.59 9.42
CA ASP A 39 1.55 -1.21 10.29
C ASP A 39 2.41 -2.45 10.50
N ASP A 40 3.71 -2.34 10.21
CA ASP A 40 4.67 -3.42 10.41
C ASP A 40 5.35 -3.38 11.79
N THR A 41 6.12 -4.42 12.08
CA THR A 41 6.85 -4.57 13.35
C THR A 41 8.02 -3.61 13.52
N GLU A 42 8.47 -2.95 12.45
CA GLU A 42 9.58 -1.99 12.46
C GLU A 42 9.07 -0.54 12.65
N GLY A 43 7.76 -0.35 12.72
CA GLY A 43 7.12 0.95 12.89
C GLY A 43 6.84 1.68 11.57
N THR A 44 6.96 1.01 10.42
CA THR A 44 6.53 1.59 9.15
C THR A 44 5.02 1.38 8.96
N SER A 45 4.31 2.47 8.66
CA SER A 45 2.95 2.41 8.12
C SER A 45 2.96 2.39 6.59
N TRP A 46 2.11 1.56 5.99
CA TRP A 46 2.00 1.36 4.55
C TRP A 46 0.57 1.67 4.11
N VAL A 47 0.39 2.68 3.25
CA VAL A 47 -0.94 3.07 2.75
C VAL A 47 -1.30 2.33 1.47
N MET A 48 -2.50 1.76 1.41
CA MET A 48 -2.99 1.08 0.22
C MET A 48 -3.15 2.06 -0.94
N LYS A 49 -2.40 1.81 -2.01
CA LYS A 49 -2.49 2.56 -3.26
C LYS A 49 -3.45 1.90 -4.25
N SER A 50 -3.51 0.57 -4.26
CA SER A 50 -4.39 -0.17 -5.16
C SER A 50 -4.80 -1.51 -4.55
N TYR A 51 -6.08 -1.85 -4.70
CA TYR A 51 -6.59 -3.19 -4.43
C TYR A 51 -6.95 -3.90 -5.74
N THR A 52 -7.03 -5.22 -5.73
CA THR A 52 -7.39 -6.02 -6.91
C THR A 52 -8.19 -7.26 -6.54
N ASP A 53 -9.11 -7.66 -7.41
CA ASP A 53 -9.91 -8.88 -7.26
C ASP A 53 -9.22 -10.11 -7.88
N PHE A 54 -7.95 -9.99 -8.29
CA PHE A 54 -7.27 -11.00 -9.07
C PHE A 54 -7.19 -12.36 -8.34
N VAL A 55 -6.85 -12.34 -7.05
CA VAL A 55 -6.76 -13.53 -6.20
C VAL A 55 -8.13 -13.89 -5.59
N ASP A 56 -8.84 -12.90 -5.08
CA ASP A 56 -10.18 -13.06 -4.50
C ASP A 56 -11.21 -12.25 -5.30
N LYS A 57 -11.99 -12.94 -6.15
CA LYS A 57 -13.02 -12.33 -7.00
C LYS A 57 -14.21 -11.75 -6.22
N SER A 58 -14.31 -12.04 -4.92
CA SER A 58 -15.31 -11.45 -4.05
C SER A 58 -14.85 -10.11 -3.44
N LEU A 59 -13.58 -9.75 -3.59
CA LEU A 59 -13.03 -8.53 -3.00
C LEU A 59 -13.58 -7.30 -3.70
N LYS A 60 -14.29 -6.46 -2.94
CA LYS A 60 -14.81 -5.16 -3.38
C LYS A 60 -14.29 -4.04 -2.49
N TYR A 61 -14.47 -2.80 -2.92
CA TYR A 61 -14.04 -1.63 -2.15
C TYR A 61 -14.65 -1.61 -0.75
N GLU A 62 -15.93 -1.96 -0.62
CA GLU A 62 -16.63 -2.00 0.68
C GLU A 62 -16.07 -3.07 1.61
N SER A 63 -15.46 -4.12 1.05
CA SER A 63 -14.79 -5.16 1.85
C SER A 63 -13.50 -4.65 2.51
N LEU A 64 -12.91 -3.57 2.00
CA LEU A 64 -11.65 -3.05 2.50
C LEU A 64 -11.78 -2.58 3.96
N GLU A 65 -12.96 -2.09 4.39
CA GLU A 65 -13.17 -1.69 5.79
C GLU A 65 -12.91 -2.83 6.79
N THR A 66 -13.07 -4.08 6.36
CA THR A 66 -12.88 -5.29 7.19
C THR A 66 -11.88 -6.26 6.58
N LEU A 67 -10.92 -5.72 5.81
CA LEU A 67 -9.93 -6.52 5.09
C LEU A 67 -9.04 -7.34 6.03
N ASP A 68 -8.81 -6.85 7.25
CA ASP A 68 -8.08 -7.54 8.32
C ASP A 68 -8.56 -8.99 8.54
N LYS A 69 -9.86 -9.26 8.35
CA LYS A 69 -10.46 -10.59 8.49
C LYS A 69 -10.11 -11.55 7.37
N LYS A 70 -9.63 -11.03 6.23
CA LYS A 70 -9.22 -11.81 5.06
C LYS A 70 -7.70 -11.94 4.97
N LEU A 71 -6.96 -10.95 5.47
CA LEU A 71 -5.50 -10.91 5.37
C LEU A 71 -4.83 -11.98 6.24
N LYS A 72 -3.80 -12.59 5.70
CA LYS A 72 -2.87 -13.47 6.41
C LYS A 72 -1.67 -12.67 6.90
N LEU A 73 -1.94 -11.73 7.80
CA LEU A 73 -0.92 -10.82 8.33
C LEU A 73 0.23 -11.60 9.02
N PRO A 74 1.49 -11.23 8.76
CA PRO A 74 2.62 -11.74 9.53
C PRO A 74 2.49 -11.39 11.02
N LEU A 75 3.18 -12.13 11.87
CA LEU A 75 3.17 -11.87 13.31
C LEU A 75 3.60 -10.42 13.61
N GLY A 76 2.79 -9.72 14.39
CA GLY A 76 3.04 -8.35 14.82
C GLY A 76 2.64 -7.26 13.81
N TRP A 77 2.23 -7.64 12.60
CA TRP A 77 1.60 -6.70 11.66
C TRP A 77 0.15 -6.46 12.05
N SER A 78 -0.34 -5.24 11.80
CA SER A 78 -1.75 -4.90 11.95
C SER A 78 -2.30 -4.22 10.72
N TYR A 79 -3.61 -4.32 10.54
CA TYR A 79 -4.35 -3.57 9.54
C TYR A 79 -5.30 -2.60 10.23
N ARG A 80 -5.39 -1.37 9.73
CA ARG A 80 -6.31 -0.35 10.24
C ARG A 80 -6.88 0.51 9.12
N VAL A 81 -8.08 1.01 9.35
CA VAL A 81 -8.74 2.01 8.52
C VAL A 81 -8.66 3.37 9.21
N ARG A 82 -8.38 4.42 8.45
CA ARG A 82 -8.37 5.81 8.96
C ARG A 82 -9.08 6.73 8.00
N VAL A 83 -9.99 7.56 8.52
CA VAL A 83 -10.53 8.68 7.77
C VAL A 83 -9.54 9.83 7.87
N LEU A 84 -9.09 10.34 6.72
CA LEU A 84 -8.07 11.38 6.67
C LEU A 84 -8.58 12.72 7.21
N GLU A 85 -7.82 13.34 8.12
CA GLU A 85 -8.12 14.68 8.65
C GLU A 85 -7.66 15.82 7.73
N GLN A 86 -6.74 15.51 6.82
CA GLN A 86 -6.22 16.39 5.77
C GLN A 86 -5.78 15.56 4.55
N ASP A 87 -5.56 16.20 3.40
CA ASP A 87 -5.10 15.49 2.21
C ASP A 87 -3.77 14.78 2.48
N LEU A 88 -3.68 13.49 2.19
CA LEU A 88 -2.44 12.74 2.24
C LEU A 88 -1.79 12.78 0.86
N ILE A 89 -0.57 13.32 0.82
CA ILE A 89 0.22 13.47 -0.40
C ILE A 89 1.42 12.56 -0.27
N LEU A 90 1.53 11.59 -1.17
CA LEU A 90 2.61 10.62 -1.20
C LEU A 90 3.50 10.84 -2.42
N ARG A 91 4.78 11.14 -2.19
CA ARG A 91 5.80 11.46 -3.19
C ARG A 91 6.99 10.51 -3.05
N PRO A 92 7.69 10.18 -4.13
CA PRO A 92 8.93 9.41 -4.04
C PRO A 92 10.03 10.27 -3.39
N PHE A 93 10.83 9.67 -2.50
CA PHE A 93 12.01 10.32 -1.94
C PHE A 93 13.21 9.97 -2.82
N LYS A 94 13.88 11.00 -3.36
CA LYS A 94 15.00 10.83 -4.32
C LYS A 94 14.65 9.92 -5.51
N GLY A 95 13.41 9.95 -5.97
CA GLY A 95 12.93 9.12 -7.09
C GLY A 95 12.62 7.67 -6.73
N ILE A 96 12.71 7.28 -5.45
CA ILE A 96 12.44 5.93 -4.97
C ILE A 96 11.21 5.93 -4.07
N ALA A 97 10.38 4.90 -4.21
CA ALA A 97 9.30 4.58 -3.28
C ALA A 97 9.49 3.14 -2.76
N ARG A 98 9.18 2.91 -1.49
CA ARG A 98 9.06 1.56 -0.95
C ARG A 98 7.61 1.09 -1.06
N ILE A 99 7.43 -0.16 -1.45
CA ILE A 99 6.13 -0.79 -1.58
C ILE A 99 6.11 -2.15 -0.91
N VAL A 100 4.93 -2.61 -0.53
CA VAL A 100 4.68 -3.97 -0.10
C VAL A 100 3.39 -4.48 -0.74
N GLN A 101 3.29 -5.79 -0.95
CA GLN A 101 2.07 -6.44 -1.42
C GLN A 101 1.59 -7.47 -0.40
N ASP A 102 0.28 -7.56 -0.18
CA ASP A 102 -0.32 -8.67 0.55
C ASP A 102 -0.55 -9.89 -0.35
N GLU A 103 -1.03 -11.00 0.21
CA GLU A 103 -1.29 -12.24 -0.53
C GLU A 103 -2.47 -12.14 -1.50
N LEU A 104 -3.30 -11.09 -1.39
CA LEU A 104 -4.37 -10.78 -2.33
C LEU A 104 -3.87 -9.90 -3.49
N GLN A 105 -2.58 -9.54 -3.49
CA GLN A 105 -1.92 -8.64 -4.44
C GLN A 105 -2.36 -7.18 -4.34
N ASN A 106 -2.97 -6.77 -3.22
CA ASN A 106 -3.14 -5.34 -2.97
C ASN A 106 -1.76 -4.73 -2.73
N THR A 107 -1.54 -3.53 -3.26
CA THR A 107 -0.25 -2.83 -3.19
C THR A 107 -0.35 -1.63 -2.28
N TYR A 108 0.62 -1.53 -1.37
CA TYR A 108 0.75 -0.46 -0.39
C TYR A 108 2.09 0.24 -0.60
N ASP A 109 2.12 1.54 -0.36
CA ASP A 109 3.35 2.33 -0.36
C ASP A 109 3.70 2.75 1.07
N ALA A 110 5.00 2.81 1.38
CA ALA A 110 5.46 3.24 2.70
C ALA A 110 5.23 4.74 2.95
N LEU A 111 4.79 5.06 4.16
CA LEU A 111 4.68 6.41 4.71
C LEU A 111 5.99 6.83 5.43
N ASP A 112 7.09 6.71 4.72
CA ASP A 112 8.43 7.07 5.20
C ASP A 112 8.60 8.57 5.39
N GLU A 113 9.62 8.93 6.17
CA GLU A 113 10.08 10.31 6.27
C GLU A 113 10.41 10.87 4.88
N GLY A 114 9.82 12.02 4.55
CA GLY A 114 10.01 12.67 3.26
C GLY A 114 9.24 12.06 2.09
N THR A 115 8.54 10.93 2.26
CA THR A 115 7.64 10.40 1.22
C THR A 115 6.20 10.85 1.41
N CYS A 116 5.77 11.21 2.62
CA CYS A 116 4.43 11.74 2.89
C CYS A 116 4.45 13.10 3.60
N ASN A 117 3.37 13.87 3.48
CA ASN A 117 3.20 15.12 4.22
C ASN A 117 2.81 14.91 5.69
N TYR A 118 2.22 13.77 6.04
CA TYR A 118 1.96 13.33 7.41
C TYR A 118 1.66 11.82 7.47
N GLN A 119 1.66 11.26 8.67
CA GLN A 119 1.25 9.87 8.92
C GLN A 119 -0.15 9.85 9.60
N PRO A 120 -1.21 9.34 8.93
CA PRO A 120 -2.55 9.17 9.50
C PRO A 120 -2.68 7.96 10.44
#